data_AF-F4G1L0-F1
#
_entry.id   AF-F4G1L0-F1
#
_cell.length_a   1.000
_cell.length_b   1.000
_cell.length_c   1.000
_cell.angle_alpha   90.00
_cell.angle_beta   90.00
_cell.angle_gamma   90.00
#
_symmetry.space_group_name_H-M   'P 1'
#
loop_
_entity.id
_entity.type
_entity.pdbx_description
1 polymer ?
#
loop_
_entity_poly.entity_id
_entity_poly.type
_entity_poly.pdbx_seq_one_letter_code
_entity_poly.pdbx_strand_id
1 'polypeptide(L)'
;MPNENNEDKVKDDKQNRTVTIRGVDSKLYERLVNVARDTGRTVGEITNQAISNFLTLVSEAEMITYNVKDGIKSTGKAFLEGINESKKDVIVVSNIGEVTVFKLEMISAKKPVSFRNIGKLILPDLDEETLEHYVDSIISVDELVIPPSINKLTLMRKTKFVKRISTPS
;
A
#
# COMPACT_ATOMS: atom_id res chain seq x y z
N MET A 1 -12.30 -22.88 46.80
CA MET A 1 -11.24 -22.43 45.87
C MET A 1 -11.90 -22.15 44.53
N PRO A 2 -11.94 -20.90 44.04
CA PRO A 2 -12.44 -20.58 42.72
C PRO A 2 -11.41 -21.00 41.66
N ASN A 3 -11.87 -21.62 40.58
CA ASN A 3 -11.05 -22.17 39.51
C ASN A 3 -10.74 -21.06 38.46
N GLU A 4 -9.48 -20.61 38.39
CA GLU A 4 -8.97 -19.52 37.55
C GLU A 4 -8.76 -19.87 36.05
N ASN A 5 -9.41 -20.88 35.50
CA ASN A 5 -9.09 -21.41 34.16
C ASN A 5 -10.13 -21.13 33.06
N ASN A 6 -10.77 -19.95 33.06
CA ASN A 6 -11.84 -19.66 32.09
C ASN A 6 -11.69 -18.34 31.30
N GLU A 7 -10.52 -17.71 31.29
CA GLU A 7 -10.30 -16.46 30.53
C GLU A 7 -9.52 -16.64 29.22
N ASP A 8 -8.82 -17.77 29.02
CA ASP A 8 -7.94 -17.98 27.87
C ASP A 8 -8.60 -18.61 26.62
N LYS A 9 -9.89 -18.99 26.68
CA LYS A 9 -10.60 -19.60 25.53
C LYS A 9 -11.43 -18.64 24.67
N VAL A 10 -11.36 -17.32 24.91
CA VAL A 10 -12.26 -16.35 24.24
C VAL A 10 -11.56 -15.51 23.15
N LYS A 11 -10.24 -15.64 22.95
CA LYS A 11 -9.49 -14.74 22.06
C LYS A 11 -9.24 -15.24 20.64
N ASP A 12 -9.43 -16.53 20.33
CA ASP A 12 -9.03 -17.10 19.03
C ASP A 12 -10.15 -17.15 17.96
N ASP A 13 -11.41 -17.00 18.36
CA ASP A 13 -12.57 -17.26 17.48
C ASP A 13 -13.07 -16.02 16.69
N LYS A 14 -12.28 -14.94 16.66
CA LYS A 14 -12.68 -13.67 16.03
C LYS A 14 -12.17 -13.47 14.61
N GLN A 15 -11.14 -14.20 14.19
CA GLN A 15 -10.46 -13.90 12.91
C GLN A 15 -11.08 -14.57 11.68
N ASN A 16 -11.83 -15.67 11.84
CA ASN A 16 -12.40 -16.43 10.72
C ASN A 16 -13.94 -16.55 10.78
N ARG A 17 -14.63 -15.44 11.04
CA ARG A 17 -16.09 -15.44 11.02
C ARG A 17 -16.60 -15.53 9.59
N THR A 18 -17.52 -16.45 9.34
CA THR A 18 -18.22 -16.55 8.06
C THR A 18 -19.05 -15.28 7.84
N VAL A 19 -18.73 -14.53 6.79
CA VAL A 19 -19.47 -13.34 6.35
C VAL A 19 -20.11 -13.63 5.00
N THR A 20 -21.42 -13.43 4.91
CA THR A 20 -22.18 -13.63 3.67
C THR A 20 -22.48 -12.29 3.01
N ILE A 21 -21.98 -12.08 1.80
CA ILE A 21 -22.27 -10.90 0.98
C ILE A 21 -23.40 -11.25 0.01
N ARG A 22 -24.52 -10.53 0.09
CA ARG A 22 -25.70 -10.74 -0.78
C ARG A 22 -25.72 -9.71 -1.91
N GLY A 23 -26.27 -10.09 -3.06
CA GLY A 23 -26.45 -9.18 -4.21
C GLY A 23 -25.21 -9.02 -5.11
N VAL A 24 -24.25 -9.96 -5.04
CA VAL A 24 -23.15 -10.01 -6.00
C VAL A 24 -23.70 -10.45 -7.36
N ASP A 25 -23.41 -9.69 -8.42
CA ASP A 25 -23.79 -10.04 -9.79
C ASP A 25 -23.20 -11.40 -10.19
N SER A 26 -24.01 -12.27 -10.81
CA SER A 26 -23.63 -13.64 -11.10
C SER A 26 -22.47 -13.75 -12.10
N LYS A 27 -22.43 -12.86 -13.11
CA LYS A 27 -21.35 -12.83 -14.10
C LYS A 27 -20.05 -12.29 -13.48
N LEU A 28 -20.15 -11.32 -12.58
CA LEU A 28 -19.00 -10.81 -11.83
C LEU A 28 -18.41 -11.89 -10.92
N TYR A 29 -19.26 -12.63 -10.20
CA TYR A 29 -18.84 -13.75 -9.36
C TYR A 29 -18.16 -14.84 -10.18
N GLU A 30 -18.71 -15.20 -11.34
CA GLU A 30 -18.11 -16.20 -12.24
C GLU A 30 -16.71 -15.78 -12.71
N ARG A 31 -16.53 -14.52 -13.10
CA ARG A 31 -15.21 -13.97 -13.46
C ARG A 31 -14.24 -14.03 -12.28
N LEU A 32 -14.69 -13.67 -11.09
CA LEU A 32 -13.89 -13.75 -9.87
C LEU A 32 -13.44 -15.19 -9.57
N VAL A 33 -14.33 -16.17 -9.73
CA VAL A 33 -14.02 -17.61 -9.59
C VAL A 33 -12.97 -18.05 -10.61
N ASN A 34 -13.08 -17.61 -11.86
CA ASN A 34 -12.10 -17.95 -12.90
C ASN A 34 -10.72 -17.37 -12.57
N VAL A 35 -10.65 -16.10 -12.16
CA VAL A 35 -9.40 -15.47 -11.69
C VAL A 35 -8.80 -16.24 -10.51
N ALA A 36 -9.62 -16.63 -9.54
CA ALA A 36 -9.17 -17.41 -8.38
C ALA A 36 -8.56 -18.76 -8.81
N ARG A 37 -9.22 -19.49 -9.72
CA ARG A 37 -8.72 -20.76 -10.28
C ARG A 37 -7.41 -20.57 -11.03
N ASP A 38 -7.34 -19.60 -11.94
CA ASP A 38 -6.17 -19.37 -12.79
C ASP A 38 -4.96 -18.93 -11.98
N THR A 39 -5.17 -18.25 -10.85
CA THR A 39 -4.11 -17.77 -9.95
C THR A 39 -3.76 -18.74 -8.82
N GLY A 40 -4.47 -19.86 -8.69
CA GLY A 40 -4.29 -20.80 -7.57
C GLY A 40 -4.66 -20.23 -6.20
N ARG A 41 -5.45 -19.15 -6.16
CA ARG A 41 -5.86 -18.45 -4.93
C ARG A 41 -7.34 -18.72 -4.63
N THR A 42 -7.75 -18.51 -3.39
CA THR A 42 -9.16 -18.62 -3.02
C THR A 42 -9.94 -17.36 -3.41
N VAL A 43 -11.25 -17.52 -3.66
CA VAL A 43 -12.16 -16.39 -3.88
C VAL A 43 -12.11 -15.41 -2.70
N GLY A 44 -11.96 -15.92 -1.48
CA GLY A 44 -11.81 -15.10 -0.27
C GLY A 44 -10.57 -14.21 -0.28
N GLU A 45 -9.41 -14.73 -0.68
CA GLU A 45 -8.17 -13.95 -0.76
C GLU A 45 -8.24 -12.84 -1.79
N ILE A 46 -8.78 -13.13 -2.98
CA ILE A 46 -8.96 -12.11 -4.02
C ILE A 46 -9.95 -11.03 -3.57
N THR A 47 -11.05 -11.46 -2.93
CA THR A 47 -12.08 -10.55 -2.41
C THR A 47 -11.52 -9.65 -1.31
N ASN A 48 -10.79 -10.22 -0.34
CA ASN A 48 -10.16 -9.47 0.73
C ASN A 48 -9.18 -8.42 0.17
N GLN A 49 -8.33 -8.81 -0.79
CA GLN A 49 -7.40 -7.87 -1.42
C GLN A 49 -8.15 -6.75 -2.17
N ALA A 50 -9.21 -7.07 -2.92
CA ALA A 50 -10.00 -6.09 -3.63
C ALA A 50 -10.70 -5.09 -2.68
N ILE A 51 -11.29 -5.59 -1.59
CA ILE A 51 -11.93 -4.77 -0.57
C ILE A 51 -10.89 -3.90 0.14
N SER A 52 -9.74 -4.44 0.55
CA SER A 52 -8.67 -3.66 1.19
C SER A 52 -8.15 -2.54 0.29
N ASN A 53 -7.94 -2.83 -1.00
CA ASN A 53 -7.52 -1.82 -1.97
C ASN A 53 -8.58 -0.72 -2.13
N PHE A 54 -9.85 -1.11 -2.26
CA PHE A 54 -10.96 -0.16 -2.38
C PHE A 54 -11.10 0.73 -1.13
N LEU A 55 -11.08 0.14 0.07
CA LEU A 55 -11.18 0.90 1.32
C LEU A 55 -9.98 1.84 1.53
N THR A 56 -8.78 1.45 1.08
CA THR A 56 -7.61 2.34 1.08
C THR A 56 -7.89 3.58 0.23
N LEU A 57 -8.40 3.40 -1.00
CA LEU A 57 -8.76 4.51 -1.89
C LEU A 57 -9.86 5.41 -1.29
N VAL A 58 -10.86 4.82 -0.63
CA VAL A 58 -11.96 5.59 0.01
C VAL A 58 -11.47 6.34 1.25
N SER A 59 -10.60 5.75 2.07
CA SER A 59 -10.05 6.42 3.25
C SER A 59 -9.16 7.62 2.89
N GLU A 60 -8.47 7.56 1.75
CA GLU A 60 -7.75 8.70 1.19
C GLU A 60 -8.71 9.81 0.72
N ALA A 61 -9.92 9.45 0.27
CA ALA A 61 -10.97 10.39 -0.10
C ALA A 61 -11.77 10.96 1.09
N GLU A 62 -11.96 10.21 2.18
CA GLU A 62 -12.63 10.70 3.41
C GLU A 62 -11.75 11.66 4.22
N MET A 63 -10.42 11.53 4.16
CA MET A 63 -9.52 12.58 4.65
C MET A 63 -9.68 13.91 3.90
N ILE A 64 -10.24 13.90 2.68
CA ILE A 64 -10.55 15.12 1.93
C ILE A 64 -11.85 15.77 2.47
N THR A 65 -12.82 15.00 2.97
CA THR A 65 -14.10 15.55 3.43
C THR A 65 -14.08 16.06 4.87
N TYR A 66 -13.32 15.43 5.78
CA TYR A 66 -13.19 15.92 7.17
C TYR A 66 -12.44 17.25 7.29
N ASN A 67 -11.53 17.55 6.35
CA ASN A 67 -10.75 18.80 6.34
C ASN A 67 -11.50 20.02 5.77
N VAL A 68 -12.76 19.88 5.34
CA VAL A 68 -13.50 20.95 4.67
C VAL A 68 -14.47 21.69 5.61
N LYS A 69 -14.85 21.12 6.76
CA LYS A 69 -15.85 21.74 7.64
C LYS A 69 -15.29 22.72 8.67
N ASP A 70 -14.06 22.53 9.16
CA ASP A 70 -13.48 23.41 10.16
C ASP A 70 -12.21 24.11 9.66
N GLY A 71 -12.39 25.30 9.07
CA GLY A 71 -11.49 26.42 9.36
C GLY A 71 -10.09 26.47 8.75
N ILE A 72 -9.79 25.83 7.61
CA ILE A 72 -8.45 25.99 6.99
C ILE A 72 -8.52 26.41 5.51
N LYS A 73 -8.80 27.70 5.28
CA LYS A 73 -8.61 28.37 3.98
C LYS A 73 -7.14 28.36 3.49
N SER A 74 -6.17 27.87 4.27
CA SER A 74 -4.76 27.77 3.89
C SER A 74 -4.32 26.39 3.37
N THR A 75 -5.00 25.29 3.75
CA THR A 75 -4.62 23.93 3.30
C THR A 75 -5.24 23.58 1.95
N GLY A 76 -6.44 24.09 1.66
CA GLY A 76 -7.09 23.89 0.36
C GLY A 76 -6.36 24.56 -0.80
N LYS A 77 -5.68 25.69 -0.57
CA LYS A 77 -4.89 26.37 -1.62
C LYS A 77 -3.56 25.68 -1.88
N ALA A 78 -2.86 25.24 -0.83
CA ALA A 78 -1.66 24.39 -0.95
C ALA A 78 -1.97 23.03 -1.60
N PHE A 79 -3.17 22.49 -1.37
CA PHE A 79 -3.61 21.23 -1.99
C PHE A 79 -4.15 21.42 -3.42
N LEU A 80 -4.80 22.54 -3.75
CA LEU A 80 -5.17 22.86 -5.14
C LEU A 80 -3.94 23.22 -5.98
N GLU A 81 -2.93 23.85 -5.39
CA GLU A 81 -1.59 23.99 -5.99
C GLU A 81 -0.92 22.61 -6.14
N GLY A 82 -1.06 21.71 -5.16
CA GLY A 82 -0.64 20.30 -5.25
C GLY A 82 -1.43 19.43 -6.25
N ILE A 83 -2.71 19.72 -6.49
CA ILE A 83 -3.56 19.07 -7.50
C ILE A 83 -3.28 19.65 -8.90
N ASN A 84 -2.98 20.94 -9.02
CA ASN A 84 -2.46 21.50 -10.27
C ASN A 84 -1.06 20.97 -10.59
N GLU A 85 -0.25 20.63 -9.57
CA GLU A 85 0.95 19.79 -9.72
C GLU A 85 0.62 18.31 -10.03
N SER A 86 -0.63 17.86 -9.85
CA SER A 86 -1.06 16.47 -10.13
C SER A 86 -1.40 16.19 -11.59
N LYS A 87 -0.69 16.85 -12.51
CA LYS A 87 -0.12 16.17 -13.69
C LYS A 87 1.31 15.74 -13.40
N LYS A 88 1.61 15.27 -12.18
CA LYS A 88 2.88 14.63 -11.87
C LYS A 88 2.91 13.35 -12.69
N ASP A 89 3.66 13.42 -13.77
CA ASP A 89 3.92 12.36 -14.72
C ASP A 89 4.74 11.28 -13.97
N VAL A 90 4.04 10.43 -13.21
CA VAL A 90 4.63 9.43 -12.31
C VAL A 90 4.57 8.07 -12.98
N ILE A 91 5.69 7.35 -12.95
CA ILE A 91 5.79 6.00 -13.47
C ILE A 91 5.37 5.03 -12.37
N VAL A 92 4.42 4.14 -12.68
CA VAL A 92 3.93 3.14 -11.73
C VAL A 92 4.55 1.78 -12.04
N VAL A 93 5.28 1.21 -11.08
CA VAL A 93 5.84 -0.14 -11.12
C VAL A 93 5.03 -1.01 -10.17
N SER A 94 4.36 -2.06 -10.66
CA SER A 94 3.46 -2.83 -9.81
C SER A 94 3.28 -4.32 -10.14
N ASN A 95 2.82 -5.07 -9.12
CA ASN A 95 2.48 -6.50 -9.19
C ASN A 95 3.67 -7.40 -9.55
N ILE A 96 4.77 -7.24 -8.80
CA ILE A 96 6.03 -7.96 -9.03
C ILE A 96 6.41 -8.77 -7.78
N GLY A 97 6.92 -9.99 -7.97
CA GLY A 97 7.40 -10.82 -6.86
C GLY A 97 8.64 -10.23 -6.19
N GLU A 98 9.70 -10.00 -6.95
CA GLU A 98 10.95 -9.39 -6.49
C GLU A 98 11.51 -8.48 -7.58
N VAL A 99 12.00 -7.29 -7.22
CA VAL A 99 12.64 -6.36 -8.15
C VAL A 99 13.77 -5.60 -7.45
N THR A 100 14.87 -5.42 -8.17
CA THR A 100 15.96 -4.51 -7.81
C THR A 100 15.92 -3.35 -8.77
N VAL A 101 15.95 -2.13 -8.24
CA VAL A 101 15.98 -0.90 -9.05
C VAL A 101 17.10 -0.01 -8.54
N PHE A 102 17.98 0.37 -9.47
CA PHE A 102 19.11 1.25 -9.20
C PHE A 102 18.72 2.73 -9.38
N LYS A 103 19.42 3.61 -8.68
CA LYS A 103 19.30 5.07 -8.79
C LYS A 103 19.36 5.54 -10.24
N LEU A 104 20.29 4.99 -11.02
CA LEU A 104 20.47 5.36 -12.44
C LEU A 104 19.22 5.08 -13.28
N GLU A 105 18.49 4.01 -13.00
CA GLU A 105 17.27 3.65 -13.72
C GLU A 105 16.15 4.63 -13.42
N MET A 106 16.01 5.04 -12.15
CA MET A 106 15.04 6.05 -11.73
C MET A 106 15.33 7.43 -12.32
N ILE A 107 16.60 7.84 -12.36
CA ILE A 107 17.02 9.11 -12.99
C ILE A 107 16.76 9.07 -14.51
N SER A 108 17.09 7.95 -15.15
CA SER A 108 16.90 7.78 -16.61
C SER A 108 15.43 7.84 -17.02
N ALA A 109 14.53 7.48 -16.11
CA ALA A 109 13.09 7.56 -16.31
C ALA A 109 12.55 9.01 -16.35
N LYS A 110 13.36 9.99 -15.90
CA LYS A 110 13.08 11.44 -15.88
C LYS A 110 11.80 11.85 -15.14
N LYS A 111 11.24 10.93 -14.37
CA LYS A 111 9.94 11.02 -13.73
C LYS A 111 9.99 10.27 -12.40
N PRO A 112 9.29 10.75 -11.36
CA PRO A 112 9.20 10.02 -10.11
C PRO A 112 8.54 8.65 -10.31
N VAL A 113 8.93 7.69 -9.47
CA VAL A 113 8.47 6.29 -9.54
C VAL A 113 7.65 5.95 -8.30
N SER A 114 6.48 5.35 -8.53
CA SER A 114 5.61 4.78 -7.51
C SER A 114 5.68 3.25 -7.57
N PHE A 115 6.11 2.63 -6.48
CA PHE A 115 6.26 1.19 -6.34
C PHE A 115 5.06 0.60 -5.61
N ARG A 116 4.34 -0.36 -6.21
CA ARG A 116 3.07 -0.87 -5.66
C ARG A 116 2.93 -2.38 -5.74
N ASN A 117 2.44 -3.03 -4.67
CA ASN A 117 2.17 -4.48 -4.67
C ASN A 117 3.41 -5.29 -5.08
N ILE A 118 4.50 -5.16 -4.34
CA ILE A 118 5.76 -5.86 -4.61
C ILE A 118 6.09 -6.79 -3.45
N GLY A 119 6.45 -8.04 -3.71
CA GLY A 119 6.91 -8.93 -2.65
C GLY A 119 8.19 -8.38 -2.01
N LYS A 120 9.26 -8.27 -2.80
CA LYS A 120 10.55 -7.74 -2.33
C LYS A 120 11.08 -6.64 -3.25
N LEU A 121 11.30 -5.44 -2.71
CA LEU A 121 11.86 -4.29 -3.41
C LEU A 121 13.25 -3.98 -2.86
N ILE A 122 14.26 -3.96 -3.74
CA ILE A 122 15.65 -3.68 -3.37
C ILE A 122 16.09 -2.38 -4.07
N LEU A 123 16.50 -1.39 -3.28
CA LEU A 123 17.00 -0.10 -3.75
C LEU A 123 18.44 0.09 -3.24
N PRO A 124 19.44 -0.55 -3.87
CA PRO A 124 20.76 -0.76 -3.27
C PRO A 124 21.64 0.51 -3.21
N ASP A 125 21.37 1.50 -4.05
CA ASP A 125 22.11 2.74 -4.22
C ASP A 125 21.23 3.98 -4.00
N LEU A 126 20.16 3.83 -3.21
CA LEU A 126 19.28 4.92 -2.82
C LEU A 126 20.00 5.92 -1.90
N ASP A 127 19.97 7.19 -2.27
CA ASP A 127 20.36 8.31 -1.42
C ASP A 127 19.18 9.25 -1.13
N GLU A 128 19.37 10.19 -0.20
CA GLU A 128 18.33 11.13 0.25
C GLU A 128 17.80 12.00 -0.90
N GLU A 129 18.67 12.44 -1.81
CA GLU A 129 18.27 13.24 -2.98
C GLU A 129 17.37 12.45 -3.92
N THR A 130 17.74 11.19 -4.16
CA THR A 130 17.01 10.25 -5.01
C THR A 130 15.66 9.87 -4.40
N LEU A 131 15.64 9.63 -3.09
CA LEU A 131 14.42 9.37 -2.33
C LEU A 131 13.44 10.55 -2.40
N GLU A 132 13.93 11.79 -2.27
CA GLU A 132 13.06 12.96 -2.29
C GLU A 132 12.47 13.23 -3.67
N HIS A 133 13.31 13.21 -4.71
CA HIS A 133 12.93 13.66 -6.06
C HIS A 133 12.39 12.56 -6.97
N TYR A 134 12.83 11.31 -6.80
CA TYR A 134 12.55 10.22 -7.74
C TYR A 134 11.70 9.10 -7.15
N VAL A 135 11.53 9.04 -5.83
CA VAL A 135 10.56 8.13 -5.21
C VAL A 135 9.31 8.92 -4.85
N ASP A 136 8.22 8.66 -5.56
CA ASP A 136 6.92 9.24 -5.23
C ASP A 136 6.32 8.53 -4.01
N SER A 137 6.16 7.21 -4.12
CA SER A 137 5.50 6.40 -3.09
C SER A 137 5.90 4.93 -3.17
N ILE A 138 5.89 4.24 -2.03
CA ILE A 138 6.12 2.79 -1.90
C ILE A 138 4.94 2.20 -1.14
N ILE A 139 4.09 1.42 -1.80
CA ILE A 139 2.79 0.98 -1.27
C ILE A 139 2.68 -0.55 -1.36
N SER A 140 2.28 -1.21 -0.28
CA SER A 140 2.05 -2.66 -0.24
C SER A 140 3.30 -3.45 -0.67
N VAL A 141 4.36 -3.36 0.15
CA VAL A 141 5.62 -4.08 -0.07
C VAL A 141 5.91 -5.01 1.11
N ASP A 142 6.17 -6.29 0.86
CA ASP A 142 6.43 -7.23 1.96
C ASP A 142 7.83 -7.02 2.57
N GLU A 143 8.85 -6.88 1.73
CA GLU A 143 10.22 -6.56 2.16
C GLU A 143 10.82 -5.42 1.33
N LEU A 144 11.17 -4.32 1.99
CA LEU A 144 11.89 -3.20 1.40
C LEU A 144 13.35 -3.20 1.89
N VAL A 145 14.29 -3.43 0.99
CA VAL A 145 15.73 -3.42 1.26
C VAL A 145 16.31 -2.09 0.79
N ILE A 146 16.84 -1.30 1.73
CA ILE A 146 17.44 0.02 1.48
C ILE A 146 18.85 0.12 2.05
N PRO A 147 19.68 1.08 1.63
CA PRO A 147 21.03 1.24 2.14
C PRO A 147 20.99 1.77 3.58
N PRO A 148 21.99 1.44 4.43
CA PRO A 148 22.04 1.89 5.83
C PRO A 148 22.10 3.42 6.01
N SER A 149 22.54 4.13 4.97
CA SER A 149 22.68 5.59 4.96
C SER A 149 21.36 6.36 4.92
N ILE A 150 20.24 5.70 4.59
CA ILE A 150 18.94 6.36 4.46
C ILE A 150 18.27 6.58 5.82
N ASN A 151 17.79 7.80 6.04
CA ASN A 151 16.96 8.11 7.18
C ASN A 151 15.60 7.39 7.05
N LYS A 152 15.36 6.44 7.95
CA LYS A 152 14.12 5.65 7.96
C LYS A 152 12.86 6.49 8.19
N LEU A 153 12.94 7.59 8.95
CA LEU A 153 11.78 8.48 9.15
C LEU A 153 11.42 9.22 7.86
N THR A 154 12.42 9.70 7.12
CA THR A 154 12.21 10.33 5.81
C THR A 154 11.60 9.34 4.83
N LEU A 155 12.13 8.12 4.76
CA LEU A 155 11.59 7.04 3.93
C LEU A 155 10.13 6.73 4.29
N MET A 156 9.84 6.59 5.59
CA MET A 156 8.52 6.18 6.06
C MET A 156 7.40 7.15 5.68
N ARG A 157 7.72 8.44 5.47
CA ARG A 157 6.75 9.44 4.95
C ARG A 157 6.23 9.08 3.55
N LYS A 158 7.01 8.32 2.76
CA LYS A 158 6.67 7.89 1.40
C LYS A 158 6.20 6.43 1.33
N THR A 159 6.18 5.70 2.45
CA THR A 159 5.79 4.29 2.50
C THR A 159 4.40 4.09 3.09
N LYS A 160 3.62 3.16 2.55
CA LYS A 160 2.35 2.68 3.13
C LYS A 160 2.27 1.15 3.03
N PHE A 161 1.79 0.49 4.08
CA PHE A 161 1.66 -0.99 4.10
C PHE A 161 2.94 -1.75 3.75
N VAL A 162 4.08 -1.29 4.28
CA VAL A 162 5.35 -2.02 4.16
C VAL A 162 5.50 -2.94 5.37
N LYS A 163 5.59 -4.27 5.16
CA LYS A 163 5.64 -5.21 6.29
C LYS A 163 7.00 -5.20 6.99
N ARG A 164 8.09 -5.06 6.22
CA ARG A 164 9.46 -5.07 6.75
C ARG A 164 10.36 -4.12 5.96
N ILE A 165 11.16 -3.32 6.68
CA ILE A 165 12.24 -2.52 6.11
C ILE A 165 13.56 -3.09 6.65
N SER A 166 14.44 -3.54 5.77
CA SER A 166 15.74 -4.12 6.11
C SER A 166 16.88 -3.38 5.41
N THR A 167 18.07 -3.50 5.97
CA THR A 167 19.31 -2.97 5.39
C THR A 167 20.24 -4.16 5.13
N PRO A 168 20.90 -4.24 3.97
CA PRO A 168 21.92 -5.26 3.76
C PRO A 168 23.03 -5.05 4.80
N SER A 169 23.50 -6.17 5.36
CA SER A 169 24.54 -6.20 6.40
C SER A 169 25.89 -5.78 5.87
#